data_AF-F0U4G5-F1
#
_entry.id   AF-F0U4G5-F1
#
_cell.length_a   1.000
_cell.length_b   1.000
_cell.length_c   1.000
_cell.angle_alpha   90.00
_cell.angle_beta   90.00
_cell.angle_gamma   90.00
#
_symmetry.space_group_name_H-M   'P 1'
#
loop_
_entity.id
_entity.type
_entity.pdbx_description
1 polymer ?
#
loop_
_entity_poly.entity_id
_entity_poly.type
_entity_poly.pdbx_seq_one_letter_code
_entity_poly.pdbx_strand_id
1 'polypeptide(L)'
;MYGVYLEQLGICKGAYLNMELAPIFKKAYGLLAFVGFLYILGVFSLTYPSVQRMVLYVNQFNPTYFQDVNDAEYFGFLKSQIQPFNIRTPDNETLYAWHIVPPRLFKDNEAAFLANASSGPAEDVTKTIAFNLLAQDPNARVVLNLHGNAAHLGSGYRPQMYRSFLAASTPKHPVHVIAFDYRGFGKSTGSPTEEGLITDALSLINYLTSPPLSIHPSRIVVAGQSLGTAVAAGVVERYTFDDPSSVPEPLAGVIVFAPFSNIHTVNPWLNGHGVYEAAIGGPNARVLGSYVHEYASDDEVVQVKVWEKNLSTNSAEKRVKRVRWERVRYGGHNAVAATTTATLSVIRMFEK
;
A
#
# COMPACT_ATOMS: atom_id res chain seq x y z
N MET A 1 85.89 12.96 -16.61
CA MET A 1 86.49 12.90 -15.26
C MET A 1 85.91 14.04 -14.42
N TYR A 2 84.63 14.45 -14.56
CA TYR A 2 83.40 13.91 -13.93
C TYR A 2 83.49 13.59 -12.41
N GLY A 3 84.39 14.26 -11.68
CA GLY A 3 84.55 14.09 -10.24
C GLY A 3 84.65 15.40 -9.45
N VAL A 4 84.20 16.51 -10.04
CA VAL A 4 84.24 17.85 -9.44
C VAL A 4 83.01 18.59 -9.97
N TYR A 5 82.21 19.25 -9.10
CA TYR A 5 80.93 19.96 -9.33
C TYR A 5 79.61 19.31 -8.83
N LEU A 6 79.65 18.38 -7.88
CA LEU A 6 78.43 17.94 -7.16
C LEU A 6 78.62 17.88 -5.63
N GLU A 7 79.33 18.85 -5.06
CA GLU A 7 79.42 19.04 -3.60
C GLU A 7 79.06 20.46 -3.12
N GLN A 8 78.50 21.30 -4.02
CA GLN A 8 77.99 22.64 -3.69
C GLN A 8 76.50 22.84 -4.00
N LEU A 9 75.80 21.79 -4.41
CA LEU A 9 74.34 21.72 -4.36
C LEU A 9 74.02 20.87 -3.15
N GLY A 10 73.62 21.50 -2.04
CA GLY A 10 73.20 20.87 -0.79
C GLY A 10 71.95 20.00 -0.95
N ILE A 11 72.06 18.96 -1.76
CA ILE A 11 71.06 17.92 -1.92
C ILE A 11 71.32 16.95 -0.76
N CYS A 12 70.71 17.27 0.37
CA CYS A 12 70.55 16.33 1.47
C CYS A 12 70.03 15.00 0.91
N LYS A 13 70.90 13.99 0.95
CA LYS A 13 70.51 12.58 0.86
C LYS A 13 69.41 12.33 1.89
N GLY A 14 68.26 11.86 1.44
CA GLY A 14 67.29 11.18 2.30
C GLY A 14 66.37 12.06 3.14
N ALA A 15 65.64 12.98 2.51
CA ALA A 15 64.34 13.38 3.04
C ALA A 15 63.29 12.47 2.42
N TYR A 16 63.11 11.25 2.96
CA TYR A 16 61.80 10.63 2.88
C TYR A 16 60.84 11.62 3.52
N LEU A 17 60.03 12.27 2.69
CA LEU A 17 58.97 13.15 3.13
C LEU A 17 57.96 12.27 3.87
N ASN A 18 58.23 12.01 5.16
CA ASN A 18 57.20 11.63 6.13
C ASN A 18 56.29 12.84 6.25
N MET A 19 55.45 13.03 5.23
CA MET A 19 54.36 13.99 5.28
C MET A 19 53.39 13.44 6.31
N GLU A 20 53.62 13.76 7.58
CA GLU A 20 52.68 13.47 8.64
C GLU A 20 51.37 14.15 8.26
N LEU A 21 50.38 13.33 7.87
CA LEU A 21 49.02 13.78 7.64
C LEU A 21 48.62 14.67 8.81
N ALA A 22 48.27 15.93 8.51
CA ALA A 22 47.87 16.86 9.55
C ALA A 22 46.79 16.20 10.43
N PRO A 23 46.76 16.45 11.75
CA PRO A 23 45.89 15.72 12.68
C PRO A 23 44.41 15.64 12.27
N ILE A 24 43.94 16.64 11.51
CA ILE A 24 42.60 16.68 10.94
C ILE A 24 42.36 15.58 9.89
N PHE A 25 43.35 15.26 9.06
CA PHE A 25 43.27 14.18 8.06
C PHE A 25 43.33 12.79 8.69
N LYS A 26 44.11 12.60 9.78
CA LYS A 26 44.12 11.33 10.53
C LYS A 26 42.76 11.07 11.20
N LYS A 27 42.12 12.10 11.76
CA LYS A 27 40.76 12.01 12.31
C LYS A 27 39.70 11.77 11.24
N ALA A 28 39.79 12.48 10.10
CA ALA A 28 38.89 12.27 8.97
C ALA A 28 39.02 10.86 8.38
N TYR A 29 40.24 10.32 8.25
CA TYR A 29 40.49 8.95 7.82
C TYR A 29 39.90 7.93 8.80
N GLY A 30 40.11 8.11 10.10
CA GLY A 30 39.52 7.25 11.13
C GLY A 30 37.99 7.22 11.08
N LEU A 31 37.36 8.39 10.89
CA LEU A 31 35.92 8.49 10.72
C LEU A 31 35.44 7.80 9.43
N LEU A 32 36.11 8.04 8.30
CA LEU A 32 35.77 7.40 7.02
C LEU A 32 35.95 5.88 7.07
N ALA A 33 37.01 5.38 7.71
CA ALA A 33 37.24 3.95 7.90
C ALA A 33 36.17 3.34 8.81
N PHE A 34 35.77 4.03 9.88
CA PHE A 34 34.69 3.59 10.77
C PHE A 34 33.34 3.55 10.04
N VAL A 35 32.98 4.59 9.30
CA VAL A 35 31.76 4.63 8.48
C VAL A 35 31.79 3.54 7.40
N GLY A 36 32.94 3.34 6.75
CA GLY A 36 33.13 2.27 5.76
C GLY A 36 32.97 0.88 6.36
N PHE A 37 33.51 0.65 7.57
CA PHE A 37 33.32 -0.60 8.29
C PHE A 37 31.85 -0.83 8.68
N LEU A 38 31.15 0.19 9.19
CA LEU A 38 29.72 0.11 9.49
C LEU A 38 28.89 -0.17 8.22
N TYR A 39 29.26 0.43 7.09
CA TYR A 39 28.62 0.16 5.81
C TYR A 39 28.81 -1.29 5.37
N ILE A 40 30.03 -1.83 5.45
CA ILE A 40 30.31 -3.24 5.13
C ILE A 40 29.53 -4.17 6.05
N LEU A 41 29.48 -3.89 7.36
CA LEU A 41 28.66 -4.67 8.29
C LEU A 41 27.18 -4.59 7.94
N GLY A 42 26.68 -3.41 7.55
CA GLY A 42 25.32 -3.22 7.08
C GLY A 42 25.00 -4.07 5.85
N VAL A 43 25.85 -4.03 4.83
CA VAL A 43 25.68 -4.84 3.61
C VAL A 43 25.81 -6.34 3.94
N PHE A 44 26.76 -6.74 4.77
CA PHE A 44 26.91 -8.13 5.21
C PHE A 44 25.67 -8.62 5.98
N SER A 45 25.04 -7.76 6.79
CA SER A 45 23.81 -8.11 7.49
C SER A 45 22.65 -8.43 6.53
N LEU A 46 22.65 -7.86 5.32
CA LEU A 46 21.67 -8.19 4.26
C LEU A 46 21.85 -9.60 3.70
N THR A 47 22.88 -10.36 4.10
CA THR A 47 22.96 -11.81 3.78
C THR A 47 21.98 -12.64 4.61
N TYR A 48 21.46 -12.08 5.72
CA TYR A 48 20.49 -12.75 6.59
C TYR A 48 19.05 -12.44 6.13
N PRO A 49 18.22 -13.45 5.81
CA PRO A 49 16.85 -13.23 5.34
C PRO A 49 15.96 -12.42 6.29
N SER A 50 16.18 -12.55 7.61
CA SER A 50 15.46 -11.77 8.62
C SER A 50 15.73 -10.27 8.51
N VAL A 51 16.97 -9.89 8.23
CA VAL A 51 17.38 -8.49 8.04
C VAL A 51 16.85 -7.97 6.70
N GLN A 52 16.93 -8.76 5.62
CA GLN A 52 16.33 -8.38 4.33
C GLN A 52 14.83 -8.11 4.48
N ARG A 53 14.11 -8.99 5.17
CA ARG A 53 12.68 -8.82 5.47
C ARG A 53 12.43 -7.54 6.25
N MET A 54 13.19 -7.29 7.31
CA MET A 54 13.07 -6.06 8.10
C MET A 54 13.31 -4.81 7.24
N VAL A 55 14.31 -4.82 6.35
CA VAL A 55 14.61 -3.70 5.45
C VAL A 55 13.52 -3.49 4.40
N LEU A 56 12.95 -4.56 3.86
CA LEU A 56 11.90 -4.48 2.84
C LEU A 56 10.57 -3.99 3.43
N TYR A 57 10.13 -4.62 4.53
CA TYR A 57 8.82 -4.36 5.11
C TYR A 57 8.82 -3.25 6.14
N VAL A 58 9.97 -2.96 6.76
CA VAL A 58 10.14 -1.96 7.83
C VAL A 58 9.14 -2.18 8.98
N ASN A 59 8.67 -3.42 9.13
CA ASN A 59 7.53 -3.77 9.99
C ASN A 59 7.88 -3.69 11.48
N GLN A 60 9.16 -3.82 11.82
CA GLN A 60 9.65 -3.70 13.20
C GLN A 60 9.70 -2.24 13.69
N PHE A 61 9.69 -1.26 12.79
CA PHE A 61 9.50 0.13 13.18
C PHE A 61 8.00 0.36 13.40
N ASN A 62 7.54 -0.02 14.59
CA ASN A 62 6.13 -0.12 14.91
C ASN A 62 5.72 0.93 15.98
N PRO A 63 5.09 2.05 15.59
CA PRO A 63 4.67 3.07 16.54
C PRO A 63 3.64 2.62 17.58
N THR A 64 3.06 1.41 17.46
CA THR A 64 2.12 0.89 18.46
C THR A 64 2.73 0.77 19.86
N TYR A 65 4.06 0.76 20.00
CA TYR A 65 4.74 0.85 21.30
C TYR A 65 4.44 2.15 22.07
N PHE A 66 4.00 3.21 21.36
CA PHE A 66 3.74 4.54 21.93
C PHE A 66 2.39 5.14 21.48
N GLN A 67 1.71 4.50 20.53
CA GLN A 67 0.42 4.93 19.98
C GLN A 67 -0.61 3.81 20.16
N ASP A 68 -1.73 4.10 20.83
CA ASP A 68 -2.80 3.12 20.91
C ASP A 68 -3.70 3.19 19.67
N VAL A 69 -3.55 2.22 18.77
CA VAL A 69 -4.43 2.09 17.59
C VAL A 69 -5.87 1.72 17.91
N ASN A 70 -6.22 1.45 19.17
CA ASN A 70 -7.62 1.34 19.56
C ASN A 70 -8.28 2.72 19.76
N ASP A 71 -7.48 3.76 20.06
CA ASP A 71 -7.96 5.13 20.18
C ASP A 71 -8.03 5.78 18.78
N ALA A 72 -9.14 5.53 18.09
CA ALA A 72 -9.39 6.06 16.75
C ALA A 72 -9.43 7.60 16.71
N GLU A 73 -9.74 8.28 17.83
CA GLU A 73 -9.81 9.74 17.91
C GLU A 73 -8.44 10.37 17.67
N TYR A 74 -7.38 9.72 18.17
CA TYR A 74 -5.98 10.11 17.93
C TYR A 74 -5.63 10.18 16.43
N PHE A 75 -6.35 9.43 15.58
CA PHE A 75 -6.13 9.37 14.12
C PHE A 75 -7.12 10.24 13.31
N GLY A 76 -7.91 11.07 13.99
CA GLY A 76 -8.85 12.00 13.37
C GLY A 76 -10.15 11.34 12.91
N PHE A 77 -10.63 10.33 13.64
CA PHE A 77 -11.97 9.77 13.51
C PHE A 77 -12.83 10.14 14.71
N LEU A 78 -14.15 10.01 14.58
CA LEU A 78 -15.06 10.20 15.70
C LEU A 78 -14.96 9.02 16.66
N LYS A 79 -15.23 9.26 17.94
CA LYS A 79 -15.32 8.20 18.96
C LYS A 79 -16.27 7.10 18.49
N SER A 80 -15.76 5.87 18.45
CA SER A 80 -16.51 4.66 18.06
C SER A 80 -16.99 4.61 16.60
N GLN A 81 -16.61 5.56 15.74
CA GLN A 81 -16.83 5.45 14.28
C GLN A 81 -16.07 4.26 13.68
N ILE A 82 -14.93 3.96 14.27
CA ILE A 82 -14.14 2.78 13.98
C ILE A 82 -14.51 1.72 15.01
N GLN A 83 -14.85 0.53 14.53
CA GLN A 83 -15.00 -0.66 15.36
C GLN A 83 -13.87 -1.63 15.00
N PRO A 84 -12.80 -1.69 15.82
CA PRO A 84 -11.73 -2.63 15.58
C PRO A 84 -12.22 -4.08 15.75
N PHE A 85 -11.58 -5.00 15.06
CA PHE A 85 -11.84 -6.43 15.17
C PHE A 85 -10.60 -7.22 14.79
N ASN A 86 -10.58 -8.50 15.18
CA ASN A 86 -9.53 -9.42 14.77
C ASN A 86 -10.11 -10.46 13.82
N ILE A 87 -9.30 -10.90 12.85
CA ILE A 87 -9.60 -12.10 12.07
C ILE A 87 -8.42 -13.08 12.14
N ARG A 88 -8.71 -14.36 11.94
CA ARG A 88 -7.69 -15.42 11.90
C ARG A 88 -7.47 -15.86 10.47
N THR A 89 -6.22 -15.96 10.05
CA THR A 89 -5.85 -16.47 8.73
C THR A 89 -5.86 -18.00 8.71
N PRO A 90 -5.94 -18.65 7.53
CA PRO A 90 -5.86 -20.11 7.41
C PRO A 90 -4.58 -20.72 8.01
N ASP A 91 -3.49 -19.96 8.01
CA ASP A 91 -2.20 -20.35 8.56
C ASP A 91 -1.96 -19.83 9.98
N ASN A 92 -3.04 -19.52 10.70
CA ASN A 92 -3.06 -19.30 12.14
C ASN A 92 -2.45 -17.98 12.64
N GLU A 93 -2.36 -16.96 11.79
CA GLU A 93 -2.02 -15.61 12.20
C GLU A 93 -3.29 -14.83 12.56
N THR A 94 -3.16 -13.89 13.49
CA THR A 94 -4.24 -12.97 13.89
C THR A 94 -3.98 -11.60 13.30
N LEU A 95 -4.92 -11.11 12.51
CA LEU A 95 -4.87 -9.79 11.90
C LEU A 95 -5.74 -8.82 12.69
N TYR A 96 -5.16 -7.68 13.03
CA TYR A 96 -5.88 -6.54 13.61
C TYR A 96 -6.44 -5.67 12.50
N ALA A 97 -7.74 -5.39 12.55
CA ALA A 97 -8.46 -4.65 11.53
C ALA A 97 -9.37 -3.57 12.12
N TRP A 98 -9.68 -2.58 11.31
CA TRP A 98 -10.63 -1.51 11.54
C TRP A 98 -11.78 -1.63 10.56
N HIS A 99 -13.01 -1.71 11.09
CA HIS A 99 -14.21 -1.44 10.31
C HIS A 99 -14.59 0.03 10.48
N ILE A 100 -14.39 0.82 9.42
CA ILE A 100 -14.62 2.26 9.43
C ILE A 100 -15.96 2.55 8.76
N VAL A 101 -16.89 3.09 9.55
CA VAL A 101 -18.26 3.39 9.11
C VAL A 101 -18.32 4.76 8.43
N PRO A 102 -19.05 4.92 7.30
CA PRO A 102 -19.19 6.21 6.66
C PRO A 102 -19.89 7.22 7.58
N PRO A 103 -19.45 8.50 7.59
CA PRO A 103 -19.91 9.49 8.56
C PRO A 103 -21.44 9.65 8.63
N ARG A 104 -22.15 9.49 7.50
CA ARG A 104 -23.61 9.56 7.47
C ARG A 104 -24.26 8.42 8.26
N LEU A 105 -23.86 7.17 8.00
CA LEU A 105 -24.39 6.01 8.74
C LEU A 105 -24.02 6.07 10.22
N PHE A 106 -22.81 6.57 10.53
CA PHE A 106 -22.44 6.83 11.92
C PHE A 106 -23.38 7.85 12.56
N LYS A 107 -23.64 8.99 11.89
CA LYS A 107 -24.52 10.05 12.40
C LYS A 107 -25.95 9.55 12.61
N ASP A 108 -26.47 8.76 11.69
CA ASP A 108 -27.82 8.21 11.76
C ASP A 108 -27.98 7.18 12.91
N ASN A 109 -26.87 6.61 13.42
CA ASN A 109 -26.86 5.60 14.49
C ASN A 109 -26.00 6.03 15.70
N GLU A 110 -25.72 7.33 15.84
CA GLU A 110 -24.70 7.87 16.75
C GLU A 110 -24.94 7.45 18.21
N ALA A 111 -26.18 7.50 18.69
CA ALA A 111 -26.53 7.09 20.05
C ALA A 111 -26.18 5.62 20.33
N ALA A 112 -26.38 4.72 19.36
CA ALA A 112 -26.06 3.31 19.51
C ALA A 112 -24.54 3.08 19.53
N PHE A 113 -23.79 3.78 18.68
CA PHE A 113 -22.32 3.72 18.67
C PHE A 113 -21.72 4.23 19.98
N LEU A 114 -22.21 5.36 20.50
CA LEU A 114 -21.71 5.94 21.75
C LEU A 114 -22.09 5.10 22.98
N ALA A 115 -23.26 4.46 22.98
CA ALA A 115 -23.66 3.54 24.04
C ALA A 115 -22.82 2.25 24.08
N ASN A 116 -22.26 1.85 22.94
CA ASN A 116 -21.43 0.65 22.79
C ASN A 116 -20.00 1.01 22.39
N ALA A 117 -19.45 2.06 23.02
CA ALA A 117 -18.14 2.56 22.68
C ALA A 117 -17.07 1.47 22.94
N SER A 118 -16.37 1.06 21.88
CA SER A 118 -15.29 0.08 21.99
C SER A 118 -13.98 0.76 22.39
N SER A 119 -13.21 0.11 23.27
CA SER A 119 -11.81 0.45 23.58
C SER A 119 -10.82 -0.52 22.93
N GLY A 120 -11.25 -1.35 21.98
CA GLY A 120 -10.43 -2.40 21.41
C GLY A 120 -11.09 -3.23 20.29
N PRO A 121 -10.43 -4.32 19.86
CA PRO A 121 -11.06 -5.26 18.96
C PRO A 121 -12.26 -5.92 19.63
N ALA A 122 -13.39 -6.00 18.92
CA ALA A 122 -14.57 -6.69 19.41
C ALA A 122 -14.27 -8.17 19.69
N GLU A 123 -14.77 -8.71 20.81
CA GLU A 123 -14.69 -10.14 21.11
C GLU A 123 -15.43 -10.97 20.06
N ASP A 124 -16.57 -10.45 19.60
CA ASP A 124 -17.38 -11.02 18.53
C ASP A 124 -17.77 -9.91 17.56
N VAL A 125 -17.08 -9.89 16.40
CA VAL A 125 -17.30 -8.88 15.36
C VAL A 125 -18.73 -8.89 14.83
N THR A 126 -19.42 -10.04 14.86
CA THR A 126 -20.78 -10.19 14.31
C THR A 126 -21.83 -9.42 15.12
N LYS A 127 -21.51 -9.09 16.38
CA LYS A 127 -22.39 -8.32 17.28
C LYS A 127 -22.16 -6.81 17.16
N THR A 128 -21.18 -6.37 16.39
CA THR A 128 -20.85 -4.96 16.26
C THR A 128 -21.89 -4.23 15.40
N ILE A 129 -22.10 -2.94 15.66
CA ILE A 129 -23.07 -2.12 14.92
C ILE A 129 -22.62 -1.97 13.47
N ALA A 130 -21.32 -1.75 13.24
CA ALA A 130 -20.73 -1.64 11.91
C ALA A 130 -20.95 -2.91 11.08
N PHE A 131 -20.76 -4.10 11.69
CA PHE A 131 -21.05 -5.38 11.05
C PHE A 131 -22.51 -5.47 10.65
N ASN A 132 -23.44 -5.18 11.56
CA ASN A 132 -24.88 -5.24 11.28
C ASN A 132 -25.29 -4.29 10.17
N LEU A 133 -24.81 -3.04 10.18
CA LEU A 133 -25.07 -2.06 9.13
C LEU A 133 -24.57 -2.51 7.76
N LEU A 134 -23.40 -3.16 7.70
CA LEU A 134 -22.85 -3.70 6.47
C LEU A 134 -23.62 -4.94 5.98
N ALA A 135 -23.94 -5.86 6.89
CA ALA A 135 -24.61 -7.12 6.58
C ALA A 135 -26.06 -6.94 6.10
N GLN A 136 -26.77 -5.95 6.66
CA GLN A 136 -28.20 -5.75 6.41
C GLN A 136 -28.49 -4.89 5.17
N ASP A 137 -27.50 -4.17 4.64
CA ASP A 137 -27.70 -3.32 3.47
C ASP A 137 -27.20 -4.01 2.18
N PRO A 138 -28.12 -4.42 1.27
CA PRO A 138 -27.75 -5.05 0.01
C PRO A 138 -27.04 -4.08 -0.96
N ASN A 139 -27.12 -2.77 -0.71
CA ASN A 139 -26.46 -1.73 -1.50
C ASN A 139 -25.14 -1.25 -0.90
N ALA A 140 -24.80 -1.69 0.33
CA ALA A 140 -23.53 -1.35 0.94
C ALA A 140 -22.36 -1.92 0.14
N ARG A 141 -21.31 -1.11 0.07
CA ARG A 141 -20.07 -1.36 -0.67
C ARG A 141 -18.89 -1.28 0.27
N VAL A 142 -17.82 -1.99 -0.07
CA VAL A 142 -16.62 -2.07 0.76
C VAL A 142 -15.40 -1.69 -0.05
N VAL A 143 -14.54 -0.86 0.54
CA VAL A 143 -13.15 -0.69 0.11
C VAL A 143 -12.26 -1.43 1.11
N LEU A 144 -11.60 -2.49 0.65
CA LEU A 144 -10.55 -3.18 1.39
C LEU A 144 -9.22 -2.49 1.10
N ASN A 145 -8.64 -1.83 2.12
CA ASN A 145 -7.42 -1.07 1.97
C ASN A 145 -6.17 -1.88 2.37
N LEU A 146 -5.22 -1.96 1.45
CA LEU A 146 -3.90 -2.58 1.55
C LEU A 146 -2.83 -1.49 1.70
N HIS A 147 -2.26 -1.33 2.90
CA HIS A 147 -1.36 -0.21 3.22
C HIS A 147 0.09 -0.41 2.73
N GLY A 148 0.90 0.65 2.78
CA GLY A 148 2.32 0.62 2.43
C GLY A 148 3.22 -0.06 3.48
N ASN A 149 4.53 -0.07 3.27
CA ASN A 149 5.48 -0.59 4.26
C ASN A 149 5.53 0.29 5.54
N ALA A 150 6.21 -0.23 6.56
CA ALA A 150 6.35 0.35 7.90
C ALA A 150 5.06 0.51 8.74
N ALA A 151 5.27 0.66 10.06
CA ALA A 151 4.28 1.14 11.02
C ALA A 151 2.97 0.34 11.08
N HIS A 152 1.82 1.00 11.19
CA HIS A 152 0.50 0.38 11.35
C HIS A 152 -0.60 1.14 10.59
N LEU A 153 -1.79 0.56 10.44
CA LEU A 153 -2.91 1.06 9.62
C LEU A 153 -3.31 2.50 9.98
N GLY A 154 -3.18 2.92 11.24
CA GLY A 154 -3.42 4.31 11.68
C GLY A 154 -2.31 5.33 11.35
N SER A 155 -1.13 4.91 10.87
CA SER A 155 0.04 5.80 10.78
C SER A 155 0.01 6.78 9.61
N GLY A 156 0.51 7.99 9.83
CA GLY A 156 0.79 8.98 8.79
C GLY A 156 -0.47 9.43 8.03
N TYR A 157 -0.42 9.31 6.70
CA TYR A 157 -1.49 9.74 5.79
C TYR A 157 -2.61 8.70 5.61
N ARG A 158 -2.46 7.49 6.17
CA ARG A 158 -3.42 6.38 5.97
C ARG A 158 -4.85 6.75 6.42
N PRO A 159 -5.08 7.37 7.60
CA PRO A 159 -6.40 7.88 7.99
C PRO A 159 -7.03 8.84 6.98
N GLN A 160 -6.23 9.70 6.35
CA GLN A 160 -6.73 10.64 5.34
C GLN A 160 -7.19 9.91 4.08
N MET A 161 -6.49 8.84 3.69
CA MET A 161 -6.91 7.98 2.58
C MET A 161 -8.25 7.31 2.88
N TYR A 162 -8.44 6.78 4.10
CA TYR A 162 -9.71 6.17 4.50
C TYR A 162 -10.87 7.15 4.41
N ARG A 163 -10.69 8.39 4.92
CA ARG A 163 -11.69 9.45 4.78
C ARG A 163 -12.02 9.76 3.32
N SER A 164 -11.04 9.69 2.43
CA SER A 164 -11.24 9.89 0.98
C SER A 164 -12.10 8.78 0.36
N PHE A 165 -11.92 7.53 0.79
CA PHE A 165 -12.79 6.44 0.35
C PHE A 165 -14.20 6.56 0.92
N LEU A 166 -14.34 6.92 2.20
CA LEU A 166 -15.65 7.16 2.83
C LEU A 166 -16.41 8.31 2.15
N ALA A 167 -15.72 9.29 1.58
CA ALA A 167 -16.34 10.40 0.85
C ALA A 167 -17.06 9.95 -0.44
N ALA A 168 -16.81 8.72 -0.93
CA ALA A 168 -17.56 8.14 -2.05
C ALA A 168 -18.94 7.60 -1.62
N SER A 169 -19.21 7.58 -0.32
CA SER A 169 -20.46 7.09 0.26
C SER A 169 -21.64 8.00 -0.06
N THR A 170 -22.78 7.41 -0.40
CA THR A 170 -24.06 8.11 -0.58
C THR A 170 -25.15 7.43 0.24
N PRO A 171 -26.31 8.09 0.51
CA PRO A 171 -27.40 7.44 1.23
C PRO A 171 -27.94 6.16 0.57
N LYS A 172 -27.83 6.04 -0.76
CA LYS A 172 -28.27 4.86 -1.51
C LYS A 172 -27.20 3.77 -1.62
N HIS A 173 -25.93 4.17 -1.52
CA HIS A 173 -24.78 3.28 -1.68
C HIS A 173 -23.74 3.64 -0.63
N PRO A 174 -23.92 3.20 0.62
CA PRO A 174 -22.95 3.48 1.65
C PRO A 174 -21.63 2.74 1.35
N VAL A 175 -20.52 3.45 1.51
CA VAL A 175 -19.17 2.90 1.32
C VAL A 175 -18.50 2.75 2.67
N HIS A 176 -18.27 1.51 3.08
CA HIS A 176 -17.48 1.16 4.25
C HIS A 176 -16.02 0.97 3.86
N VAL A 177 -15.11 1.22 4.80
CA VAL A 177 -13.68 0.90 4.63
C VAL A 177 -13.29 -0.16 5.62
N ILE A 178 -12.64 -1.22 5.14
CA ILE A 178 -11.93 -2.20 5.96
C ILE A 178 -10.45 -1.95 5.75
N ALA A 179 -9.74 -1.61 6.83
CA ALA A 179 -8.29 -1.46 6.85
C ALA A 179 -7.72 -2.42 7.89
N PHE A 180 -6.56 -3.03 7.63
CA PHE A 180 -5.95 -3.99 8.56
C PHE A 180 -4.43 -3.85 8.55
N ASP A 181 -3.81 -4.28 9.64
CA ASP A 181 -2.36 -4.47 9.71
C ASP A 181 -2.00 -5.83 9.11
N TYR A 182 -1.09 -5.87 8.15
CA TYR A 182 -0.53 -7.16 7.71
C TYR A 182 0.13 -7.92 8.87
N ARG A 183 0.29 -9.23 8.73
CA ARG A 183 1.06 -10.03 9.69
C ARG A 183 2.44 -9.42 9.96
N GLY A 184 2.78 -9.30 11.23
CA GLY A 184 4.00 -8.66 11.72
C GLY A 184 4.03 -7.14 11.65
N PHE A 185 2.94 -6.47 11.27
CA PHE A 185 2.76 -5.01 11.37
C PHE A 185 1.80 -4.68 12.52
N GLY A 186 1.93 -3.47 13.07
CA GLY A 186 1.00 -2.92 14.05
C GLY A 186 0.63 -3.87 15.19
N LYS A 187 -0.65 -4.24 15.30
CA LYS A 187 -1.13 -5.19 16.32
C LYS A 187 -1.29 -6.63 15.81
N SER A 188 -1.00 -6.91 14.54
CA SER A 188 -1.11 -8.24 13.95
C SER A 188 0.07 -9.14 14.33
N THR A 189 -0.18 -10.44 14.47
CA THR A 189 0.85 -11.44 14.82
C THR A 189 1.68 -11.83 13.60
N GLY A 190 2.72 -12.64 13.80
CA GLY A 190 3.45 -13.28 12.71
C GLY A 190 4.61 -12.48 12.13
N SER A 191 5.02 -12.83 10.91
CA SER A 191 6.13 -12.18 10.21
C SER A 191 5.82 -12.03 8.71
N PRO A 192 6.19 -10.89 8.10
CA PRO A 192 5.76 -10.60 6.74
C PRO A 192 6.54 -11.39 5.69
N THR A 193 5.80 -11.95 4.73
CA THR A 193 6.28 -12.51 3.47
C THR A 193 5.29 -12.14 2.37
N GLU A 194 5.71 -12.19 1.10
CA GLU A 194 4.80 -11.85 -0.01
C GLU A 194 3.54 -12.73 0.02
N GLU A 195 3.72 -14.05 0.06
CA GLU A 195 2.61 -15.00 0.20
C GLU A 195 1.77 -14.75 1.45
N GLY A 196 2.41 -14.41 2.58
CA GLY A 196 1.70 -14.13 3.82
C GLY A 196 0.81 -12.89 3.72
N LEU A 197 1.31 -11.80 3.13
CA LEU A 197 0.55 -10.56 2.95
C LEU A 197 -0.63 -10.75 1.97
N ILE A 198 -0.43 -11.56 0.93
CA ILE A 198 -1.50 -11.97 0.00
C ILE A 198 -2.55 -12.81 0.75
N THR A 199 -2.10 -13.77 1.57
CA THR A 199 -2.97 -14.63 2.40
C THR A 199 -3.79 -13.79 3.39
N ASP A 200 -3.20 -12.75 3.97
CA ASP A 200 -3.89 -11.83 4.87
C ASP A 200 -5.05 -11.11 4.17
N ALA A 201 -4.78 -10.54 3.00
CA ALA A 201 -5.79 -9.85 2.21
C ALA A 201 -6.89 -10.79 1.68
N LEU A 202 -6.54 -11.99 1.23
CA LEU A 202 -7.50 -13.03 0.84
C LEU A 202 -8.37 -13.47 2.02
N SER A 203 -7.80 -13.53 3.24
CA SER A 203 -8.56 -13.83 4.45
C SER A 203 -9.62 -12.76 4.75
N LEU A 204 -9.31 -11.48 4.50
CA LEU A 204 -10.29 -10.38 4.62
C LEU A 204 -11.35 -10.44 3.52
N ILE A 205 -10.98 -10.76 2.28
CA ILE A 205 -11.95 -10.96 1.19
C ILE A 205 -12.89 -12.11 1.56
N ASN A 206 -12.34 -13.24 1.99
CA ASN A 206 -13.13 -14.40 2.41
C ASN A 206 -14.07 -14.07 3.59
N TYR A 207 -13.59 -13.29 4.57
CA TYR A 207 -14.42 -12.78 5.66
C TYR A 207 -15.60 -11.95 5.16
N LEU A 208 -15.39 -11.10 4.15
CA LEU A 208 -16.45 -10.28 3.56
C LEU A 208 -17.44 -11.09 2.72
N THR A 209 -16.95 -12.04 1.94
CA THR A 209 -17.76 -12.80 0.96
C THR A 209 -18.46 -14.02 1.57
N SER A 210 -17.98 -14.54 2.69
CA SER A 210 -18.56 -15.70 3.37
C SER A 210 -19.69 -15.31 4.34
N PRO A 211 -20.59 -16.25 4.68
CA PRO A 211 -21.53 -16.05 5.79
C PRO A 211 -20.79 -15.69 7.10
N PRO A 212 -21.31 -14.74 7.89
CA PRO A 212 -22.66 -14.17 7.79
C PRO A 212 -22.78 -12.95 6.86
N LEU A 213 -21.67 -12.34 6.42
CA LEU A 213 -21.68 -11.09 5.66
C LEU A 213 -22.19 -11.27 4.23
N SER A 214 -21.73 -12.33 3.55
CA SER A 214 -22.15 -12.69 2.18
C SER A 214 -22.14 -11.50 1.20
N ILE A 215 -21.14 -10.62 1.32
CA ILE A 215 -21.03 -9.46 0.44
C ILE A 215 -20.64 -9.94 -0.95
N HIS A 216 -21.50 -9.67 -1.93
CA HIS A 216 -21.22 -10.01 -3.33
C HIS A 216 -19.89 -9.38 -3.78
N PRO A 217 -18.96 -10.13 -4.41
CA PRO A 217 -17.64 -9.61 -4.82
C PRO A 217 -17.69 -8.31 -5.62
N SER A 218 -18.71 -8.14 -6.48
CA SER A 218 -18.93 -6.91 -7.24
C SER A 218 -19.27 -5.66 -6.41
N ARG A 219 -19.32 -5.77 -5.07
CA ARG A 219 -19.47 -4.67 -4.11
C ARG A 219 -18.18 -4.39 -3.32
N ILE A 220 -17.08 -5.08 -3.66
CA ILE A 220 -15.79 -4.98 -2.97
C ILE A 220 -14.75 -4.40 -3.95
N VAL A 221 -14.11 -3.31 -3.54
CA VAL A 221 -12.94 -2.74 -4.22
C VAL A 221 -11.70 -3.02 -3.37
N VAL A 222 -10.63 -3.49 -4.00
CA VAL A 222 -9.31 -3.61 -3.34
C VAL A 222 -8.48 -2.38 -3.69
N ALA A 223 -8.06 -1.63 -2.68
CA ALA A 223 -7.26 -0.43 -2.83
C ALA A 223 -5.88 -0.63 -2.20
N GLY A 224 -4.82 -0.63 -3.01
CA GLY A 224 -3.44 -0.80 -2.56
C GLY A 224 -2.60 0.45 -2.73
N GLN A 225 -1.67 0.68 -1.80
CA GLN A 225 -0.74 1.80 -1.89
C GLN A 225 0.68 1.39 -1.52
N SER A 226 1.67 1.84 -2.29
CA SER A 226 3.07 1.44 -2.13
C SER A 226 3.18 -0.10 -2.08
N LEU A 227 3.74 -0.70 -1.01
CA LEU A 227 3.76 -2.16 -0.81
C LEU A 227 2.42 -2.83 -1.12
N GLY A 228 1.31 -2.23 -0.68
CA GLY A 228 -0.03 -2.73 -0.90
C GLY A 228 -0.44 -2.85 -2.38
N THR A 229 0.25 -2.19 -3.32
CA THR A 229 -0.01 -2.38 -4.76
C THR A 229 0.47 -3.73 -5.27
N ALA A 230 1.63 -4.19 -4.77
CA ALA A 230 2.14 -5.52 -5.10
C ALA A 230 1.22 -6.59 -4.49
N VAL A 231 0.80 -6.39 -3.22
CA VAL A 231 -0.16 -7.28 -2.57
C VAL A 231 -1.50 -7.30 -3.30
N ALA A 232 -2.02 -6.15 -3.73
CA ALA A 232 -3.28 -6.08 -4.50
C ALA A 232 -3.18 -6.87 -5.82
N ALA A 233 -2.05 -6.78 -6.52
CA ALA A 233 -1.83 -7.54 -7.75
C ALA A 233 -1.82 -9.05 -7.49
N GLY A 234 -1.07 -9.51 -6.48
CA GLY A 234 -1.05 -10.91 -6.08
C GLY A 234 -2.42 -11.43 -5.61
N VAL A 235 -3.16 -10.63 -4.85
CA VAL A 235 -4.53 -10.97 -4.43
C VAL A 235 -5.45 -11.19 -5.62
N VAL A 236 -5.39 -10.32 -6.63
CA VAL A 236 -6.27 -10.43 -7.80
C VAL A 236 -5.91 -11.64 -8.64
N GLU A 237 -4.61 -11.91 -8.79
CA GLU A 237 -4.11 -13.10 -9.47
C GLU A 237 -4.59 -14.38 -8.76
N ARG A 238 -4.30 -14.53 -7.48
CA ARG A 238 -4.71 -15.68 -6.67
C ARG A 238 -6.23 -15.83 -6.58
N TYR A 239 -6.95 -14.76 -6.30
CA TYR A 239 -8.41 -14.77 -6.26
C TYR A 239 -9.01 -15.26 -7.57
N THR A 240 -8.46 -14.88 -8.72
CA THR A 240 -9.05 -15.21 -10.02
C THR A 240 -8.62 -16.59 -10.54
N PHE A 241 -7.39 -17.02 -10.24
CA PHE A 241 -6.75 -18.14 -10.95
C PHE A 241 -6.31 -19.32 -10.07
N ASP A 242 -6.39 -19.24 -8.74
CA ASP A 242 -5.94 -20.34 -7.87
C ASP A 242 -6.79 -21.60 -7.98
N ASP A 243 -8.09 -21.45 -8.26
CA ASP A 243 -8.99 -22.58 -8.50
C ASP A 243 -9.42 -22.62 -9.98
N PRO A 244 -8.76 -23.43 -10.82
CA PRO A 244 -9.13 -23.58 -12.22
C PRO A 244 -10.53 -24.19 -12.41
N SER A 245 -11.10 -24.81 -11.38
CA SER A 245 -12.40 -25.46 -11.42
C SER A 245 -13.56 -24.51 -11.09
N SER A 246 -13.27 -23.34 -10.50
CA SER A 246 -14.26 -22.34 -10.15
C SER A 246 -13.69 -20.92 -10.26
N VAL A 247 -14.02 -20.22 -11.35
CA VAL A 247 -13.71 -18.78 -11.48
C VAL A 247 -14.70 -18.00 -10.61
N PRO A 248 -14.26 -17.29 -9.56
CA PRO A 248 -15.19 -16.55 -8.72
C PRO A 248 -15.77 -15.34 -9.45
N GLU A 249 -16.91 -14.86 -8.95
CA GLU A 249 -17.47 -13.58 -9.38
C GLU A 249 -16.44 -12.45 -9.21
N PRO A 250 -16.27 -11.56 -10.20
CA PRO A 250 -15.23 -10.55 -10.14
C PRO A 250 -15.52 -9.52 -9.04
N LEU A 251 -14.43 -9.09 -8.40
CA LEU A 251 -14.43 -7.89 -7.55
C LEU A 251 -14.92 -6.68 -8.36
N ALA A 252 -15.44 -5.65 -7.69
CA ALA A 252 -15.83 -4.41 -8.36
C ALA A 252 -14.65 -3.77 -9.11
N GLY A 253 -13.45 -3.88 -8.52
CA GLY A 253 -12.22 -3.48 -9.17
C GLY A 253 -11.05 -3.32 -8.22
N VAL A 254 -9.94 -2.87 -8.77
CA VAL A 254 -8.66 -2.72 -8.08
C VAL A 254 -8.14 -1.32 -8.34
N ILE A 255 -7.75 -0.62 -7.28
CA ILE A 255 -7.15 0.70 -7.35
C ILE A 255 -5.75 0.62 -6.75
N VAL A 256 -4.74 1.09 -7.48
CA VAL A 256 -3.35 1.10 -7.02
C VAL A 256 -2.79 2.52 -7.01
N PHE A 257 -2.27 2.94 -5.86
CA PHE A 257 -1.71 4.26 -5.64
C PHE A 257 -0.19 4.19 -5.47
N ALA A 258 0.53 5.05 -6.20
CA ALA A 258 2.00 5.08 -6.23
C ALA A 258 2.62 3.67 -6.37
N PRO A 259 2.20 2.88 -7.39
CA PRO A 259 2.71 1.53 -7.55
C PRO A 259 4.19 1.53 -7.92
N PHE A 260 4.83 0.37 -7.78
CA PHE A 260 6.17 0.10 -8.27
C PHE A 260 6.17 -1.14 -9.16
N SER A 261 6.89 -1.11 -10.29
CA SER A 261 7.13 -2.31 -11.09
C SER A 261 8.42 -3.00 -10.67
N ASN A 262 9.35 -2.28 -10.01
CA ASN A 262 10.59 -2.81 -9.47
C ASN A 262 11.11 -1.91 -8.34
N ILE A 263 11.70 -2.50 -7.29
CA ILE A 263 12.34 -1.78 -6.18
C ILE A 263 13.56 -0.94 -6.63
N HIS A 264 14.23 -1.32 -7.72
CA HIS A 264 15.42 -0.61 -8.21
C HIS A 264 15.10 0.77 -8.81
N THR A 265 13.83 1.05 -9.14
CA THR A 265 13.41 2.33 -9.71
C THR A 265 12.24 2.85 -8.89
N VAL A 266 12.45 3.83 -8.01
CA VAL A 266 11.36 4.41 -7.19
C VAL A 266 10.93 5.75 -7.78
N ASN A 267 10.57 5.75 -9.06
CA ASN A 267 9.89 6.88 -9.70
C ASN A 267 8.40 6.50 -9.86
N PRO A 268 7.48 7.06 -9.05
CA PRO A 268 6.06 6.72 -9.11
C PRO A 268 5.45 6.86 -10.50
N TRP A 269 5.94 7.79 -11.31
CA TRP A 269 5.48 8.01 -12.68
C TRP A 269 5.87 6.86 -13.61
N LEU A 270 7.16 6.54 -13.66
CA LEU A 270 7.69 5.47 -14.52
C LEU A 270 7.10 4.12 -14.12
N ASN A 271 7.01 3.87 -12.81
CA ASN A 271 6.43 2.65 -12.30
C ASN A 271 4.92 2.53 -12.56
N GLY A 272 4.16 3.60 -12.31
CA GLY A 272 2.74 3.62 -12.62
C GLY A 272 2.48 3.37 -14.10
N HIS A 273 3.31 3.95 -14.96
CA HIS A 273 3.25 3.69 -16.39
C HIS A 273 3.64 2.24 -16.73
N GLY A 274 4.67 1.68 -16.10
CA GLY A 274 5.04 0.27 -16.27
C GLY A 274 3.92 -0.71 -15.88
N VAL A 275 3.25 -0.46 -14.74
CA VAL A 275 2.08 -1.24 -14.30
C VAL A 275 0.90 -1.07 -15.28
N TYR A 276 0.70 0.15 -15.77
CA TYR A 276 -0.32 0.40 -16.79
C TYR A 276 -0.06 -0.40 -18.06
N GLU A 277 1.16 -0.32 -18.63
CA GLU A 277 1.56 -1.08 -19.81
C GLU A 277 1.36 -2.58 -19.58
N ALA A 278 1.82 -3.12 -18.44
CA ALA A 278 1.59 -4.52 -18.11
C ALA A 278 0.09 -4.90 -18.08
N ALA A 279 -0.76 -4.04 -17.50
CA ALA A 279 -2.20 -4.30 -17.35
C ALA A 279 -2.97 -4.34 -18.68
N ILE A 280 -2.52 -3.57 -19.68
CA ILE A 280 -3.15 -3.48 -21.01
C ILE A 280 -2.51 -4.42 -22.05
N GLY A 281 -1.42 -5.10 -21.71
CA GLY A 281 -0.68 -6.02 -22.60
C GLY A 281 0.49 -5.39 -23.36
N GLY A 282 0.99 -4.26 -22.85
CA GLY A 282 2.21 -3.58 -23.27
C GLY A 282 2.20 -3.21 -24.76
N PRO A 283 3.24 -3.57 -25.54
CA PRO A 283 3.29 -3.28 -26.98
C PRO A 283 2.07 -3.78 -27.77
N ASN A 284 1.39 -4.83 -27.29
CA ASN A 284 0.22 -5.41 -27.94
C ASN A 284 -1.10 -4.73 -27.55
N ALA A 285 -1.10 -3.69 -26.71
CA ALA A 285 -2.32 -3.07 -26.19
C ALA A 285 -3.29 -2.60 -27.29
N ARG A 286 -2.76 -2.06 -28.39
CA ARG A 286 -3.56 -1.61 -29.56
C ARG A 286 -4.22 -2.75 -30.32
N VAL A 287 -3.69 -3.96 -30.20
CA VAL A 287 -4.26 -5.18 -30.81
C VAL A 287 -5.27 -5.81 -29.86
N LEU A 288 -5.02 -5.73 -28.55
CA LEU A 288 -5.85 -6.35 -27.52
C LEU A 288 -7.10 -5.55 -27.17
N GLY A 289 -7.13 -4.24 -27.46
CA GLY A 289 -8.23 -3.34 -27.12
C GLY A 289 -8.04 -1.94 -27.74
N SER A 290 -8.83 -0.98 -27.29
CA SER A 290 -8.83 0.40 -27.79
C SER A 290 -8.67 1.42 -26.68
N TYR A 291 -7.97 2.52 -27.00
CA TYR A 291 -7.95 3.70 -26.15
C TYR A 291 -9.22 4.49 -26.38
N VAL A 292 -10.05 4.63 -25.34
CA VAL A 292 -11.35 5.33 -25.42
C VAL A 292 -11.28 6.75 -24.89
N HIS A 293 -10.23 7.08 -24.15
CA HIS A 293 -9.97 8.43 -23.68
C HIS A 293 -8.47 8.63 -23.45
N GLU A 294 -7.95 9.72 -24.00
CA GLU A 294 -6.59 10.18 -23.76
C GLU A 294 -6.63 11.69 -23.54
N TYR A 295 -5.96 12.15 -22.49
CA TYR A 295 -5.86 13.54 -22.14
C TYR A 295 -4.46 13.82 -21.58
N ALA A 296 -3.89 14.95 -21.98
CA ALA A 296 -2.71 15.54 -21.36
C ALA A 296 -2.96 17.04 -21.20
N SER A 297 -2.57 17.62 -20.07
CA SER A 297 -2.53 19.09 -19.93
C SER A 297 -1.46 19.69 -20.85
N ASP A 298 -1.55 20.99 -21.14
CA ASP A 298 -0.62 21.70 -22.02
C ASP A 298 0.87 21.56 -21.61
N ASP A 299 1.12 21.38 -20.31
CA ASP A 299 2.45 21.16 -19.73
C ASP A 299 2.79 19.67 -19.51
N GLU A 300 1.91 18.77 -19.97
CA GLU A 300 2.00 17.30 -19.87
C GLU A 300 2.10 16.73 -18.45
N VAL A 301 1.90 17.56 -17.42
CA VAL A 301 2.00 17.15 -16.02
C VAL A 301 0.80 16.32 -15.59
N VAL A 302 -0.41 16.67 -16.05
CA VAL A 302 -1.63 15.90 -15.82
C VAL A 302 -1.89 15.05 -17.04
N GLN A 303 -2.09 13.76 -16.85
CA GLN A 303 -2.36 12.83 -17.95
C GLN A 303 -3.42 11.82 -17.53
N VAL A 304 -4.30 11.46 -18.44
CA VAL A 304 -5.30 10.42 -18.25
C VAL A 304 -5.32 9.54 -19.49
N LYS A 305 -5.24 8.23 -19.29
CA LYS A 305 -5.45 7.25 -20.35
C LYS A 305 -6.46 6.21 -19.90
N VAL A 306 -7.44 5.92 -20.75
CA VAL A 306 -8.44 4.87 -20.53
C VAL A 306 -8.38 3.92 -21.70
N TRP A 307 -8.09 2.66 -21.38
CA TRP A 307 -8.05 1.56 -22.33
C TRP A 307 -9.20 0.60 -22.03
N GLU A 308 -9.83 0.09 -23.07
CA GLU A 308 -10.90 -0.88 -23.00
C GLU A 308 -10.65 -2.07 -23.91
N LYS A 309 -11.02 -3.25 -23.43
CA LYS A 309 -11.12 -4.46 -24.23
C LYS A 309 -12.52 -5.05 -24.08
N ASN A 310 -13.20 -5.19 -25.19
CA ASN A 310 -14.45 -5.93 -25.23
C ASN A 310 -14.16 -7.44 -25.10
N LEU A 311 -14.81 -8.08 -24.15
CA LEU A 311 -14.72 -9.51 -23.85
C LEU A 311 -16.02 -10.23 -24.20
N SER A 312 -17.05 -9.54 -24.70
CA SER A 312 -18.30 -10.17 -25.11
C SER A 312 -18.08 -11.08 -26.31
N THR A 313 -18.39 -12.37 -26.15
CA THR A 313 -18.41 -13.34 -27.26
C THR A 313 -19.79 -13.44 -27.94
N ASN A 314 -20.86 -12.99 -27.28
CA ASN A 314 -22.23 -12.92 -27.81
C ASN A 314 -22.87 -11.54 -27.55
N SER A 315 -23.79 -11.12 -28.42
CA SER A 315 -24.39 -9.78 -28.46
C SER A 315 -25.27 -9.37 -27.27
N ALA A 316 -25.63 -10.32 -26.39
CA ALA A 316 -26.56 -10.09 -25.29
C ALA A 316 -25.91 -9.55 -24.00
N GLU A 317 -24.60 -9.73 -23.80
CA GLU A 317 -23.92 -9.30 -22.57
C GLU A 317 -22.58 -8.61 -22.88
N LYS A 318 -22.54 -7.28 -22.71
CA LYS A 318 -21.34 -6.48 -22.96
C LYS A 318 -20.39 -6.57 -21.77
N ARG A 319 -19.42 -7.47 -21.81
CA ARG A 319 -18.33 -7.54 -20.81
C ARG A 319 -17.14 -6.72 -21.29
N VAL A 320 -16.72 -5.71 -20.53
CA VAL A 320 -15.58 -4.85 -20.89
C VAL A 320 -14.55 -4.88 -19.78
N LYS A 321 -13.30 -5.19 -20.12
CA LYS A 321 -12.16 -4.87 -19.24
C LYS A 321 -11.79 -3.42 -19.48
N ARG A 322 -11.84 -2.59 -18.45
CA ARG A 322 -11.41 -1.18 -18.51
C ARG A 322 -10.23 -0.97 -17.57
N VAL A 323 -9.20 -0.30 -18.07
CA VAL A 323 -8.02 0.12 -17.28
C VAL A 323 -7.87 1.63 -17.43
N ARG A 324 -7.76 2.32 -16.30
CA ARG A 324 -7.54 3.77 -16.25
C ARG A 324 -6.21 4.05 -15.56
N TRP A 325 -5.38 4.88 -16.20
CA TRP A 325 -4.17 5.42 -15.62
C TRP A 325 -4.26 6.94 -15.53
N GLU A 326 -3.85 7.50 -14.39
CA GLU A 326 -3.94 8.93 -14.09
C GLU A 326 -2.63 9.44 -13.49
N ARG A 327 -2.10 10.49 -14.12
CA ARG A 327 -1.01 11.33 -13.64
C ARG A 327 -1.59 12.61 -13.07
N VAL A 328 -1.37 12.89 -11.78
CA VAL A 328 -1.94 14.08 -11.10
C VAL A 328 -0.89 15.16 -10.89
N ARG A 329 -1.29 16.43 -10.92
CA ARG A 329 -0.37 17.57 -10.81
C ARG A 329 0.32 17.66 -9.46
N TYR A 330 -0.47 17.59 -8.41
CA TYR A 330 -0.01 17.67 -7.04
C TYR A 330 -0.21 16.30 -6.41
N GLY A 331 0.89 15.71 -5.96
CA GLY A 331 0.92 14.35 -5.49
C GLY A 331 2.33 13.94 -5.08
N GLY A 332 2.41 12.81 -4.40
CA GLY A 332 3.66 12.20 -3.95
C GLY A 332 3.36 10.84 -3.35
N HIS A 333 4.42 10.06 -3.08
CA HIS A 333 4.28 8.69 -2.59
C HIS A 333 3.37 8.56 -1.35
N ASN A 334 3.53 9.50 -0.41
CA ASN A 334 2.80 9.57 0.86
C ASN A 334 1.85 10.78 0.95
N ALA A 335 1.85 11.62 -0.07
CA ALA A 335 1.05 12.84 -0.14
C ALA A 335 0.28 12.78 -1.43
N VAL A 336 -0.64 11.82 -1.54
CA VAL A 336 -1.59 11.82 -2.65
C VAL A 336 -2.46 13.06 -2.44
N ALA A 337 -2.05 14.21 -2.99
CA ALA A 337 -2.76 15.49 -2.95
C ALA A 337 -4.08 15.45 -3.76
N ALA A 338 -4.60 14.24 -3.94
CA ALA A 338 -5.73 13.88 -4.72
C ALA A 338 -6.60 12.93 -3.90
N THR A 339 -6.90 13.32 -2.65
CA THR A 339 -7.97 12.71 -1.85
C THR A 339 -9.25 12.62 -2.69
N THR A 340 -9.56 13.68 -3.45
CA THR A 340 -10.64 13.68 -4.44
C THR A 340 -10.43 12.67 -5.57
N THR A 341 -9.21 12.46 -6.07
CA THR A 341 -8.97 11.40 -7.06
C THR A 341 -9.18 10.02 -6.45
N ALA A 342 -8.75 9.77 -5.21
CA ALA A 342 -9.05 8.52 -4.51
C ALA A 342 -10.57 8.30 -4.37
N THR A 343 -11.32 9.33 -3.98
CA THR A 343 -12.79 9.31 -3.94
C THR A 343 -13.38 9.00 -5.31
N LEU A 344 -12.97 9.72 -6.36
CA LEU A 344 -13.47 9.52 -7.72
C LEU A 344 -13.15 8.13 -8.25
N SER A 345 -11.97 7.59 -7.95
CA SER A 345 -11.59 6.24 -8.35
C SER A 345 -12.53 5.20 -7.72
N VAL A 346 -12.88 5.35 -6.44
CA VAL A 346 -13.87 4.47 -5.78
C VAL A 346 -15.24 4.59 -6.45
N ILE A 347 -15.72 5.81 -6.70
CA ILE A 347 -17.01 6.04 -7.38
C ILE A 347 -17.03 5.32 -8.73
N ARG A 348 -15.99 5.51 -9.55
CA ARG A 348 -15.87 4.93 -10.89
C ARG A 348 -15.80 3.40 -10.89
N MET A 349 -15.30 2.75 -9.83
CA MET A 349 -15.27 1.28 -9.75
C MET A 349 -16.68 0.70 -9.58
N PHE A 350 -17.62 1.46 -9.04
CA PHE A 350 -18.98 1.00 -8.81
C PHE A 350 -20.00 1.53 -9.81
N GLU A 351 -19.63 2.47 -10.67
CA GLU A 351 -20.38 2.89 -11.83
C GLU A 351 -20.10 1.93 -12.98
N LYS A 352 -21.10 1.12 -13.36
CA LYS A 352 -21.02 0.19 -14.51
C LYS A 352 -21.51 0.87 -15.79
#